data_AF-A0A4Q4XSS4-F1
#
_entry.id   AF-A0A4Q4XSS4-F1
#
_cell.length_a   1.000
_cell.length_b   1.000
_cell.length_c   1.000
_cell.angle_alpha   90.00
_cell.angle_beta   90.00
_cell.angle_gamma   90.00
#
_symmetry.space_group_name_H-M   'P 1'
#
loop_
_entity.id
_entity.type
_entity.pdbx_description
1 polymer ?
#
loop_
_entity_poly.entity_id
_entity_poly.type
_entity_poly.pdbx_seq_one_letter_code
_entity_poly.pdbx_strand_id
1 'polypeptide(L)'
;MRPSRHNTGEGDGLWWDFNVSSVALEGHRKNHMAGSVSINTCRQRPAAKKMPNLPQRASGKLWNDALKQVGFNYGPTFQDMDNIIFHGKSYCAHATTHIKTEVMDAESRYVLHPAILDSCLELMIVAIWAGRAGAMQFGAVPVQAEEIVIWRPTQAQLADGAATAFSWIDPRGQRLFNAHNQLLAGDGQVLMEISSMRCTAYETAIPQRLEEPTQPQPYGRFVLKPDVSLLTGTQQNLDIADFVEPAEFKAPGIRVLTVDAGAAAPLLAKVPEPHLKVAHSLTGGVDAMKAEFSGFKNTKLLMPFDLSIALDEQSVKSHSYDLVVARVASPDALQRISELLAEGGRAILELCLPLPETTL
;
A
#
# COMPACT_ATOMS: atom_id res chain seq x y z
N MET A 1 -44.55 -1.23 -13.62
CA MET A 1 -43.97 -2.03 -14.73
C MET A 1 -44.64 -1.63 -16.03
N ARG A 2 -43.95 -1.74 -17.15
CA ARG A 2 -44.50 -1.50 -18.50
C ARG A 2 -43.98 -2.56 -19.47
N PRO A 3 -44.67 -2.86 -20.58
CA PRO A 3 -44.13 -3.75 -21.60
C PRO A 3 -42.76 -3.26 -22.07
N SER A 4 -41.81 -4.18 -22.18
CA SER A 4 -40.45 -3.86 -22.60
C SER A 4 -40.36 -3.64 -24.11
N ARG A 5 -39.33 -2.89 -24.52
CA ARG A 5 -38.94 -2.75 -25.93
C ARG A 5 -38.37 -4.04 -26.53
N HIS A 6 -37.99 -5.01 -25.69
CA HIS A 6 -37.54 -6.33 -26.12
C HIS A 6 -38.67 -7.23 -26.66
N ASN A 7 -39.93 -6.79 -26.60
CA ASN A 7 -41.04 -7.50 -27.22
C ASN A 7 -40.99 -7.34 -28.75
N THR A 8 -40.15 -8.13 -29.42
CA THR A 8 -40.20 -8.33 -30.87
C THR A 8 -41.22 -9.44 -31.17
N GLY A 9 -42.19 -9.16 -32.03
CA GLY A 9 -43.35 -10.05 -32.25
C GLY A 9 -42.98 -11.48 -32.66
N GLU A 10 -43.79 -12.41 -32.16
CA GLU A 10 -43.82 -13.87 -32.38
C GLU A 10 -42.63 -14.69 -31.85
N GLY A 11 -42.82 -15.31 -30.68
CA GLY A 11 -42.04 -16.46 -30.20
C GLY A 11 -41.29 -16.23 -28.89
N ASP A 12 -40.80 -15.02 -28.67
CA ASP A 12 -40.12 -14.65 -27.41
C ASP A 12 -41.13 -14.22 -26.36
N GLY A 13 -40.99 -14.75 -25.14
CA GLY A 13 -41.90 -14.50 -24.02
C GLY A 13 -42.07 -13.01 -23.72
N LEU A 14 -43.20 -12.64 -23.13
CA LEU A 14 -43.52 -11.25 -22.78
C LEU A 14 -42.50 -10.69 -21.77
N TRP A 15 -41.78 -9.64 -22.15
CA TRP A 15 -40.83 -8.91 -21.31
C TRP A 15 -41.46 -7.64 -20.72
N TRP A 16 -41.09 -7.34 -19.48
CA TRP A 16 -41.56 -6.19 -18.71
C TRP A 16 -40.40 -5.37 -18.17
N ASP A 17 -40.39 -4.06 -18.45
CA ASP A 17 -39.49 -3.12 -17.79
C ASP A 17 -39.99 -2.85 -16.36
N PHE A 18 -39.08 -2.91 -15.40
CA PHE A 18 -39.33 -2.59 -14.01
C PHE A 18 -38.31 -1.58 -13.46
N ASN A 19 -38.72 -0.91 -12.39
CA ASN A 19 -37.88 -0.03 -11.60
C ASN A 19 -38.23 -0.20 -10.12
N VAL A 20 -37.21 -0.26 -9.27
CA VAL A 20 -37.33 -0.33 -7.82
C VAL A 20 -36.80 0.98 -7.24
N SER A 21 -37.61 1.60 -6.39
CA SER A 21 -37.29 2.89 -5.77
C SER A 21 -37.84 2.94 -4.35
N SER A 22 -37.14 3.62 -3.45
CA SER A 22 -37.71 4.03 -2.16
C SER A 22 -38.24 5.45 -2.25
N VAL A 23 -39.26 5.75 -1.45
CA VAL A 23 -39.80 7.10 -1.29
C VAL A 23 -39.53 7.52 0.15
N ALA A 24 -38.78 8.62 0.32
CA ALA A 24 -38.54 9.21 1.62
C ALA A 24 -39.84 9.78 2.20
N LEU A 25 -39.90 9.98 3.52
CA LEU A 25 -41.04 10.62 4.19
C LEU A 25 -41.36 12.00 3.61
N GLU A 26 -40.34 12.72 3.13
CA GLU A 26 -40.43 14.03 2.46
C GLU A 26 -40.91 13.94 1.00
N GLY A 27 -41.25 12.75 0.51
CA GLY A 27 -41.73 12.51 -0.86
C GLY A 27 -40.63 12.35 -1.91
N HIS A 28 -39.35 12.51 -1.53
CA HIS A 28 -38.22 12.32 -2.46
C HIS A 28 -38.06 10.84 -2.86
N ARG A 29 -38.13 10.57 -4.17
CA ARG A 29 -37.94 9.23 -4.74
C ARG A 29 -36.47 8.97 -5.05
N LYS A 30 -35.90 7.90 -4.51
CA LYS A 30 -34.56 7.40 -4.84
C LYS A 30 -34.66 6.07 -5.59
N ASN A 31 -34.11 6.02 -6.80
CA ASN A 31 -34.08 4.82 -7.61
C ASN A 31 -32.90 3.92 -7.19
N HIS A 32 -33.15 2.61 -7.08
CA HIS A 32 -32.16 1.62 -6.64
C HIS A 32 -31.75 0.67 -7.75
N MET A 33 -32.70 0.18 -8.54
CA MET A 33 -32.42 -0.67 -9.69
C MET A 33 -33.50 -0.52 -10.77
N ALA A 34 -33.14 -0.83 -12.01
CA ALA A 34 -34.05 -0.97 -13.13
C ALA A 34 -33.59 -2.12 -14.00
N GLY A 35 -34.51 -2.72 -14.76
CA GLY A 35 -34.19 -3.82 -15.64
C GLY A 35 -35.41 -4.32 -16.37
N SER A 36 -35.23 -5.44 -17.07
CA SER A 36 -36.27 -6.16 -17.79
C SER A 36 -36.43 -7.55 -17.19
N VAL A 37 -37.67 -8.03 -17.07
CA VAL A 37 -37.99 -9.36 -16.56
C VAL A 37 -38.97 -10.06 -17.47
N SER A 38 -38.76 -11.36 -17.67
CA SER A 38 -39.72 -12.26 -18.29
C SER A 38 -39.81 -13.55 -17.48
N ILE A 39 -40.86 -14.33 -17.75
CA ILE A 39 -41.15 -15.58 -17.04
C ILE A 39 -41.33 -16.67 -18.09
N ASN A 40 -40.74 -17.84 -17.84
CA ASN A 40 -40.85 -19.04 -18.68
C ASN A 40 -40.23 -18.91 -20.09
N THR A 41 -39.26 -18.02 -20.29
CA THR A 41 -38.48 -17.88 -21.53
C THR A 41 -37.47 -19.02 -21.71
N CYS A 42 -36.76 -19.41 -20.64
CA CYS A 42 -35.73 -20.45 -20.68
C CYS A 42 -36.19 -21.73 -19.95
N ARG A 43 -36.90 -22.61 -20.66
CA ARG A 43 -37.43 -23.86 -20.07
C ARG A 43 -36.38 -24.93 -19.82
N GLN A 44 -35.33 -24.96 -20.64
CA GLN A 44 -34.24 -25.92 -20.48
C GLN A 44 -33.19 -25.35 -19.52
N ARG A 45 -32.79 -26.16 -18.54
CA ARG A 45 -31.67 -25.83 -17.66
C ARG A 45 -30.37 -26.05 -18.46
N PRO A 46 -29.41 -25.11 -18.40
CA PRO A 46 -28.12 -25.30 -19.03
C PRO A 46 -27.34 -26.43 -18.35
N ALA A 47 -26.32 -26.93 -19.03
CA ALA A 47 -25.39 -27.89 -18.44
C ALA A 47 -24.52 -27.18 -17.39
N ALA A 48 -24.25 -27.89 -16.29
CA ALA A 48 -23.32 -27.41 -15.26
C ALA A 48 -21.93 -27.16 -15.88
N LYS A 49 -21.36 -25.99 -15.58
CA LYS A 49 -20.02 -25.64 -16.04
C LYS A 49 -18.99 -26.57 -15.40
N LYS A 50 -18.08 -27.10 -16.23
CA LYS A 50 -17.01 -27.97 -15.74
C LYS A 50 -16.08 -27.19 -14.82
N MET A 51 -15.99 -27.64 -13.57
CA MET A 51 -15.10 -27.05 -12.58
C MET A 51 -13.63 -27.46 -12.84
N PRO A 52 -12.67 -26.53 -12.78
CA PRO A 52 -11.25 -26.86 -12.82
C PRO A 52 -10.78 -27.52 -11.52
N ASN A 53 -9.53 -27.97 -11.46
CA ASN A 53 -8.95 -28.46 -10.21
C ASN A 53 -8.73 -27.29 -9.22
N LEU A 54 -9.39 -27.36 -8.06
CA LEU A 54 -9.34 -26.35 -7.00
C LEU A 54 -8.74 -26.98 -5.72
N PRO A 55 -7.40 -27.01 -5.58
CA PRO A 55 -6.74 -27.80 -4.54
C PRO A 55 -6.77 -27.13 -3.16
N GLN A 56 -7.03 -25.83 -3.08
CA GLN A 56 -6.99 -25.08 -1.81
C GLN A 56 -8.40 -24.98 -1.22
N ARG A 57 -8.45 -24.86 0.11
CA ARG A 57 -9.69 -24.78 0.88
C ARG A 57 -9.66 -23.63 1.86
N ALA A 58 -10.82 -23.03 2.10
CA ALA A 58 -11.07 -22.04 3.14
C ALA A 58 -12.40 -22.35 3.83
N SER A 59 -12.53 -21.93 5.09
CA SER A 59 -13.82 -21.99 5.80
C SER A 59 -14.69 -20.79 5.47
N GLY A 60 -16.01 -20.95 5.58
CA GLY A 60 -16.96 -19.84 5.52
C GLY A 60 -16.62 -18.76 6.54
N LYS A 61 -16.34 -19.17 7.78
CA LYS A 61 -15.93 -18.26 8.86
C LYS A 61 -14.75 -17.35 8.48
N LEU A 62 -13.69 -17.92 7.87
CA LEU A 62 -12.52 -17.12 7.45
C LEU A 62 -12.93 -16.03 6.44
N TRP A 63 -13.81 -16.37 5.50
CA TRP A 63 -14.30 -15.44 4.50
C TRP A 63 -15.27 -14.41 5.07
N ASN A 64 -16.15 -14.81 5.99
CA ASN A 64 -17.03 -13.90 6.71
C ASN A 64 -16.22 -12.88 7.53
N ASP A 65 -15.16 -13.33 8.20
CA ASP A 65 -14.24 -12.45 8.95
C ASP A 65 -13.52 -11.48 8.01
N ALA A 66 -13.07 -11.93 6.83
CA ALA A 66 -12.42 -11.07 5.83
C ALA A 66 -13.39 -10.06 5.20
N LEU A 67 -14.62 -10.48 4.87
CA LEU A 67 -15.70 -9.62 4.37
C LEU A 67 -16.07 -8.56 5.41
N LYS A 68 -16.18 -8.94 6.68
CA LYS A 68 -16.45 -8.02 7.79
C LYS A 68 -15.34 -6.98 7.95
N GLN A 69 -14.08 -7.37 7.75
CA GLN A 69 -12.92 -6.46 7.73
C GLN A 69 -12.93 -5.47 6.56
N VAL A 70 -13.86 -5.53 5.61
CA VAL A 70 -13.97 -4.52 4.53
C VAL A 70 -15.38 -3.94 4.44
N GLY A 71 -16.13 -4.00 5.56
CA GLY A 71 -17.45 -3.38 5.70
C GLY A 71 -18.65 -4.28 5.39
N PHE A 72 -18.44 -5.55 5.03
CA PHE A 72 -19.52 -6.49 4.73
C PHE A 72 -19.83 -7.34 5.98
N ASN A 73 -20.65 -6.79 6.87
CA ASN A 73 -21.03 -7.45 8.13
C ASN A 73 -22.30 -8.30 7.97
N TYR A 74 -22.16 -9.46 7.31
CA TYR A 74 -23.27 -10.39 7.07
C TYR A 74 -23.83 -11.00 8.37
N GLY A 75 -25.14 -11.14 8.45
CA GLY A 75 -25.82 -11.85 9.54
C GLY A 75 -25.82 -13.37 9.36
N PRO A 76 -26.22 -14.15 10.38
CA PRO A 76 -26.15 -15.62 10.36
C PRO A 76 -26.81 -16.28 9.14
N THR A 77 -27.96 -15.76 8.69
CA THR A 77 -28.69 -16.29 7.53
C THR A 77 -27.92 -16.16 6.21
N PHE A 78 -27.08 -15.13 6.10
CA PHE A 78 -26.29 -14.80 4.90
C PHE A 78 -24.91 -15.48 4.92
N GLN A 79 -24.44 -15.91 6.10
CA GLN A 79 -23.19 -16.63 6.29
C GLN A 79 -23.30 -18.14 5.94
N ASP A 80 -23.83 -18.46 4.77
CA ASP A 80 -24.22 -19.84 4.38
C ASP A 80 -23.25 -20.53 3.40
N MET A 81 -22.09 -19.92 3.15
CA MET A 81 -21.06 -20.54 2.32
C MET A 81 -20.16 -21.44 3.16
N ASP A 82 -20.13 -22.73 2.81
CA ASP A 82 -19.26 -23.72 3.43
C ASP A 82 -18.32 -24.38 2.41
N ASN A 83 -17.32 -25.08 2.93
CA ASN A 83 -16.38 -25.89 2.15
C ASN A 83 -15.81 -25.16 0.93
N ILE A 84 -15.45 -23.88 1.09
CA ILE A 84 -14.98 -23.04 -0.01
C ILE A 84 -13.69 -23.65 -0.57
N ILE A 85 -13.69 -23.98 -1.85
CA ILE A 85 -12.52 -24.47 -2.58
C ILE A 85 -12.15 -23.50 -3.70
N PHE A 86 -10.85 -23.37 -3.94
CA PHE A 86 -10.30 -22.41 -4.90
C PHE A 86 -8.91 -22.84 -5.39
N HIS A 87 -8.37 -22.07 -6.33
CA HIS A 87 -6.99 -22.18 -6.75
C HIS A 87 -6.38 -20.78 -6.79
N GLY A 88 -5.36 -20.53 -5.98
CA GLY A 88 -4.81 -19.21 -5.62
C GLY A 88 -4.21 -18.39 -6.76
N LYS A 89 -4.39 -18.81 -8.01
CA LYS A 89 -4.02 -18.11 -9.24
C LYS A 89 -5.18 -17.99 -10.23
N SER A 90 -6.18 -18.88 -10.16
CA SER A 90 -7.37 -18.77 -11.00
C SER A 90 -8.44 -17.99 -10.24
N TYR A 91 -9.06 -17.04 -10.93
CA TYR A 91 -10.12 -16.21 -10.36
C TYR A 91 -11.45 -16.96 -10.38
N CYS A 92 -11.48 -18.12 -9.72
CA CYS A 92 -12.67 -18.93 -9.58
C CYS A 92 -12.69 -19.61 -8.20
N ALA A 93 -13.91 -19.86 -7.72
CA ALA A 93 -14.17 -20.44 -6.42
C ALA A 93 -15.46 -21.25 -6.46
N HIS A 94 -15.55 -22.28 -5.61
CA HIS A 94 -16.73 -23.09 -5.41
C HIS A 94 -17.00 -23.18 -3.90
N ALA A 95 -18.28 -23.09 -3.50
CA ALA A 95 -18.72 -23.32 -2.13
C ALA A 95 -19.98 -24.22 -2.10
N THR A 96 -20.15 -24.95 -1.00
CA THR A 96 -21.42 -25.61 -0.65
C THR A 96 -22.33 -24.62 0.06
N THR A 97 -23.64 -24.74 -0.13
CA THR A 97 -24.70 -23.91 0.49
C THR A 97 -26.00 -24.73 0.55
N HIS A 98 -27.09 -24.14 1.01
CA HIS A 98 -28.39 -24.80 1.13
C HIS A 98 -29.49 -24.08 0.39
N ILE A 99 -30.33 -24.84 -0.32
CA ILE A 99 -31.54 -24.32 -0.96
C ILE A 99 -32.47 -23.77 0.12
N LYS A 100 -32.75 -22.47 0.04
CA LYS A 100 -33.65 -21.76 0.94
C LYS A 100 -34.76 -21.14 0.11
N THR A 101 -36.01 -21.35 0.51
CA THR A 101 -37.19 -20.63 -0.02
C THR A 101 -37.86 -19.78 1.04
N GLU A 102 -37.65 -20.15 2.30
CA GLU A 102 -38.13 -19.47 3.49
C GLU A 102 -37.11 -19.67 4.64
N VAL A 103 -36.97 -18.67 5.51
CA VAL A 103 -36.12 -18.63 6.69
C VAL A 103 -36.85 -18.04 7.91
N MET A 104 -37.99 -17.36 7.74
CA MET A 104 -38.76 -16.79 8.85
C MET A 104 -40.26 -16.61 8.55
N ASP A 105 -41.06 -16.52 9.62
CA ASP A 105 -42.49 -16.25 9.50
C ASP A 105 -42.76 -14.87 8.90
N ALA A 106 -43.81 -14.79 8.07
CA ALA A 106 -44.32 -13.56 7.44
C ALA A 106 -43.36 -12.86 6.45
N GLU A 107 -42.38 -13.57 5.89
CA GLU A 107 -41.58 -13.07 4.78
C GLU A 107 -42.29 -13.16 3.42
N SER A 108 -41.66 -12.60 2.39
CA SER A 108 -42.18 -12.66 1.02
C SER A 108 -42.00 -14.05 0.41
N ARG A 109 -42.83 -14.38 -0.59
CA ARG A 109 -42.68 -15.65 -1.32
C ARG A 109 -41.50 -15.58 -2.27
N TYR A 110 -40.53 -16.46 -2.11
CA TYR A 110 -39.34 -16.52 -2.97
C TYR A 110 -39.25 -17.83 -3.75
N VAL A 111 -38.80 -17.75 -5.01
CA VAL A 111 -38.40 -18.95 -5.78
C VAL A 111 -37.10 -19.52 -5.22
N LEU A 112 -36.17 -18.63 -4.92
CA LEU A 112 -34.96 -18.84 -4.13
C LEU A 112 -34.84 -17.64 -3.18
N HIS A 113 -34.61 -17.91 -1.90
CA HIS A 113 -34.51 -16.89 -0.87
C HIS A 113 -33.34 -15.93 -1.15
N PRO A 114 -33.46 -14.62 -0.87
CA PRO A 114 -32.38 -13.66 -1.15
C PRO A 114 -31.02 -14.03 -0.55
N ALA A 115 -30.99 -14.72 0.59
CA ALA A 115 -29.74 -15.15 1.22
C ALA A 115 -28.90 -16.11 0.34
N ILE A 116 -29.51 -17.09 -0.33
CA ILE A 116 -28.74 -18.00 -1.22
C ILE A 116 -28.27 -17.27 -2.49
N LEU A 117 -29.07 -16.31 -2.99
CA LEU A 117 -28.66 -15.45 -4.09
C LEU A 117 -27.45 -14.60 -3.69
N ASP A 118 -27.47 -14.04 -2.48
CA ASP A 118 -26.38 -13.21 -1.96
C ASP A 118 -25.12 -14.04 -1.66
N SER A 119 -25.25 -15.28 -1.16
CA SER A 119 -24.11 -16.20 -1.04
C SER A 119 -23.40 -16.45 -2.38
N CYS A 120 -24.14 -16.45 -3.50
CA CYS A 120 -23.52 -16.52 -4.83
C CYS A 120 -22.73 -15.24 -5.17
N LEU A 121 -23.24 -14.07 -4.77
CA LEU A 121 -22.54 -12.78 -4.92
C LEU A 121 -21.31 -12.69 -4.02
N GLU A 122 -21.40 -13.16 -2.78
CA GLU A 122 -20.26 -13.30 -1.86
C GLU A 122 -19.18 -14.20 -2.47
N LEU A 123 -19.56 -15.34 -3.07
CA LEU A 123 -18.61 -16.23 -3.74
C LEU A 123 -17.94 -15.57 -4.96
N MET A 124 -18.59 -14.62 -5.63
CA MET A 124 -17.91 -13.81 -6.66
C MET A 124 -16.78 -12.97 -6.05
N ILE A 125 -16.97 -12.41 -4.85
CA ILE A 125 -15.90 -11.68 -4.13
C ILE A 125 -14.74 -12.62 -3.79
N VAL A 126 -15.05 -13.84 -3.33
CA VAL A 126 -14.03 -14.89 -3.12
C VAL A 126 -13.23 -15.14 -4.41
N ALA A 127 -13.92 -15.28 -5.54
CA ALA A 127 -13.30 -15.51 -6.85
C ALA A 127 -12.45 -14.32 -7.32
N ILE A 128 -12.89 -13.07 -7.09
CA ILE A 128 -12.12 -11.84 -7.39
C ILE A 128 -10.74 -11.86 -6.73
N TRP A 129 -10.67 -12.39 -5.51
CA TRP A 129 -9.43 -12.49 -4.73
C TRP A 129 -8.71 -13.85 -4.91
N ALA A 130 -9.14 -14.67 -5.86
CA ALA A 130 -8.63 -16.02 -6.12
C ALA A 130 -8.60 -16.88 -4.84
N GLY A 131 -9.59 -16.73 -3.97
CA GLY A 131 -9.69 -17.46 -2.70
C GLY A 131 -8.66 -17.05 -1.63
N ARG A 132 -7.87 -15.99 -1.85
CA ARG A 132 -6.88 -15.50 -0.88
C ARG A 132 -7.48 -14.46 0.07
N ALA A 133 -8.19 -14.93 1.10
CA ALA A 133 -8.84 -14.07 2.10
C ALA A 133 -7.86 -13.06 2.74
N GLY A 134 -6.62 -13.48 3.07
CA GLY A 134 -5.62 -12.59 3.67
C GLY A 134 -5.06 -11.50 2.76
N ALA A 135 -5.29 -11.58 1.44
CA ALA A 135 -4.89 -10.54 0.48
C ALA A 135 -6.00 -9.51 0.23
N MET A 136 -7.21 -9.75 0.73
CA MET A 136 -8.39 -8.92 0.49
C MET A 136 -8.20 -7.51 1.06
N GLN A 137 -8.28 -6.50 0.19
CA GLN A 137 -8.17 -5.08 0.58
C GLN A 137 -9.51 -4.33 0.53
N PHE A 138 -10.45 -4.83 -0.27
CA PHE A 138 -11.77 -4.26 -0.48
C PHE A 138 -12.75 -5.35 -0.89
N GLY A 139 -14.04 -5.13 -0.63
CA GLY A 139 -15.10 -5.94 -1.23
C GLY A 139 -15.51 -5.40 -2.59
N ALA A 140 -16.45 -6.07 -3.26
CA ALA A 140 -16.97 -5.61 -4.53
C ALA A 140 -18.49 -5.61 -4.49
N VAL A 141 -19.12 -4.57 -5.06
CA VAL A 141 -20.57 -4.45 -5.15
C VAL A 141 -21.04 -4.64 -6.59
N PRO A 142 -22.14 -5.37 -6.82
CA PRO A 142 -22.77 -5.46 -8.14
C PRO A 142 -23.28 -4.11 -8.62
N VAL A 143 -23.09 -3.82 -9.91
CA VAL A 143 -23.58 -2.59 -10.57
C VAL A 143 -24.56 -2.92 -11.68
N GLN A 144 -24.26 -3.95 -12.48
CA GLN A 144 -25.08 -4.35 -13.61
C GLN A 144 -24.91 -5.84 -13.88
N ALA A 145 -26.00 -6.57 -14.04
CA ALA A 145 -25.99 -7.90 -14.65
C ALA A 145 -26.48 -7.79 -16.09
N GLU A 146 -25.86 -8.53 -17.01
CA GLU A 146 -26.40 -8.73 -18.35
C GLU A 146 -27.62 -9.65 -18.30
N GLU A 147 -27.50 -10.79 -17.61
CA GLU A 147 -28.59 -11.73 -17.44
C GLU A 147 -28.50 -12.47 -16.10
N ILE A 148 -29.66 -12.66 -15.47
CA ILE A 148 -29.83 -13.53 -14.31
C ILE A 148 -31.03 -14.43 -14.61
N VAL A 149 -30.79 -15.74 -14.66
CA VAL A 149 -31.83 -16.74 -14.89
C VAL A 149 -31.99 -17.58 -13.63
N ILE A 150 -33.23 -17.75 -13.18
CA ILE A 150 -33.57 -18.53 -11.99
C ILE A 150 -34.58 -19.60 -12.38
N TRP A 151 -34.27 -20.85 -12.07
CA TRP A 151 -35.17 -21.99 -12.23
C TRP A 151 -35.76 -22.38 -10.88
N ARG A 152 -37.07 -22.62 -10.86
CA ARG A 152 -37.75 -23.11 -9.65
C ARG A 152 -37.20 -24.49 -9.26
N PRO A 153 -36.76 -24.69 -8.01
CA PRO A 153 -36.39 -26.01 -7.51
C PRO A 153 -37.54 -27.01 -7.59
N THR A 154 -37.24 -28.29 -7.81
CA THR A 154 -38.24 -29.36 -7.72
C THR A 154 -38.50 -29.73 -6.26
N GLN A 155 -39.61 -30.42 -5.98
CA GLN A 155 -39.91 -30.86 -4.60
C GLN A 155 -38.82 -31.79 -4.04
N ALA A 156 -38.21 -32.62 -4.89
CA ALA A 156 -37.10 -33.49 -4.50
C ALA A 156 -35.84 -32.68 -4.13
N GLN A 157 -35.53 -31.63 -4.91
CA GLN A 157 -34.41 -30.73 -4.62
C GLN A 157 -34.65 -29.95 -3.31
N LEU A 158 -35.88 -29.52 -3.04
CA LEU A 158 -36.23 -28.86 -1.78
C LEU A 158 -36.11 -29.81 -0.57
N ALA A 159 -36.48 -31.08 -0.75
CA ALA A 159 -36.38 -32.08 0.31
C ALA A 159 -34.92 -32.46 0.64
N ASP A 160 -34.04 -32.49 -0.38
CA ASP A 160 -32.59 -32.70 -0.21
C ASP A 160 -31.91 -31.46 0.38
N GLY A 161 -32.25 -30.28 -0.15
CA GLY A 161 -31.77 -28.98 0.34
C GLY A 161 -30.30 -28.69 0.03
N ALA A 162 -29.52 -29.63 -0.53
CA ALA A 162 -28.13 -29.39 -0.86
C ALA A 162 -27.98 -28.52 -2.11
N ALA A 163 -27.06 -27.57 -2.06
CA ALA A 163 -26.69 -26.76 -3.21
C ALA A 163 -25.19 -26.45 -3.23
N THR A 164 -24.70 -26.12 -4.41
CA THR A 164 -23.31 -25.71 -4.63
C THR A 164 -23.25 -24.54 -5.59
N ALA A 165 -22.44 -23.53 -5.28
CA ALA A 165 -22.22 -22.37 -6.12
C ALA A 165 -20.80 -22.42 -6.73
N PHE A 166 -20.68 -22.06 -8.01
CA PHE A 166 -19.40 -21.91 -8.69
C PHE A 166 -19.33 -20.53 -9.34
N SER A 167 -18.34 -19.72 -8.93
CA SER A 167 -18.11 -18.38 -9.46
C SER A 167 -16.78 -18.30 -10.22
N TRP A 168 -16.74 -17.52 -11.29
CA TRP A 168 -15.50 -17.22 -12.04
C TRP A 168 -15.52 -15.78 -12.59
N ILE A 169 -14.33 -15.22 -12.79
CA ILE A 169 -14.15 -13.82 -13.24
C ILE A 169 -13.50 -13.78 -14.62
N ASP A 170 -14.11 -13.08 -15.57
CA ASP A 170 -13.61 -12.89 -16.93
C ASP A 170 -14.24 -11.66 -17.63
N PRO A 171 -13.50 -10.58 -17.99
CA PRO A 171 -12.12 -10.22 -17.66
C PRO A 171 -11.97 -9.41 -16.35
N ARG A 172 -10.72 -9.25 -15.89
CA ARG A 172 -10.34 -8.51 -14.66
C ARG A 172 -9.72 -7.15 -14.98
N GLY A 173 -10.36 -6.07 -14.55
CA GLY A 173 -9.76 -4.74 -14.38
C GLY A 173 -9.22 -4.53 -12.95
N GLN A 174 -8.58 -3.39 -12.70
CA GLN A 174 -8.10 -3.05 -11.34
C GLN A 174 -9.26 -2.78 -10.37
N ARG A 175 -10.35 -2.18 -10.86
CA ARG A 175 -11.52 -1.76 -10.07
C ARG A 175 -12.86 -2.29 -10.59
N LEU A 176 -12.83 -2.98 -11.73
CA LEU A 176 -13.98 -3.48 -12.45
C LEU A 176 -13.79 -4.97 -12.66
N PHE A 177 -14.77 -5.75 -12.24
CA PHE A 177 -14.75 -7.20 -12.34
C PHE A 177 -15.97 -7.62 -13.12
N ASN A 178 -15.78 -8.48 -14.12
CA ASN A 178 -16.90 -9.14 -14.75
C ASN A 178 -17.01 -10.56 -14.17
N ALA A 179 -18.03 -10.77 -13.36
CA ALA A 179 -18.24 -11.98 -12.61
C ALA A 179 -19.36 -12.82 -13.22
N HIS A 180 -19.23 -14.12 -13.08
CA HIS A 180 -20.23 -15.09 -13.48
C HIS A 180 -20.44 -16.07 -12.34
N ASN A 181 -21.62 -16.66 -12.27
CA ASN A 181 -21.93 -17.66 -11.26
C ASN A 181 -22.94 -18.69 -11.79
N GLN A 182 -22.78 -19.93 -11.34
CA GLN A 182 -23.82 -20.94 -11.43
C GLN A 182 -24.09 -21.53 -10.04
N LEU A 183 -25.38 -21.67 -9.72
CA LEU A 183 -25.87 -22.39 -8.55
C LEU A 183 -26.50 -23.70 -9.00
N LEU A 184 -26.06 -24.81 -8.42
CA LEU A 184 -26.54 -26.16 -8.70
C LEU A 184 -27.26 -26.72 -7.48
N ALA A 185 -28.30 -27.53 -7.70
CA ALA A 185 -28.87 -28.40 -6.69
C ALA A 185 -27.99 -29.65 -6.48
N GLY A 186 -28.27 -30.43 -5.42
CA GLY A 186 -27.57 -31.68 -5.11
C GLY A 186 -27.58 -32.74 -6.23
N ASP A 187 -28.57 -32.69 -7.13
CA ASP A 187 -28.65 -33.56 -8.33
C ASP A 187 -27.82 -33.05 -9.53
N GLY A 188 -27.10 -31.93 -9.37
CA GLY A 188 -26.27 -31.31 -10.40
C GLY A 188 -27.02 -30.43 -11.40
N GLN A 189 -28.34 -30.25 -11.26
CA GLN A 189 -29.10 -29.36 -12.14
C GLN A 189 -28.97 -27.89 -11.71
N VAL A 190 -28.89 -27.00 -12.70
CA VAL A 190 -28.77 -25.55 -12.48
C VAL A 190 -30.07 -24.95 -11.92
N LEU A 191 -29.95 -24.23 -10.80
CA LEU A 191 -31.01 -23.46 -10.16
C LEU A 191 -30.91 -21.96 -10.46
N MET A 192 -29.69 -21.45 -10.66
CA MET A 192 -29.46 -20.08 -11.07
C MET A 192 -28.21 -19.98 -11.93
N GLU A 193 -28.25 -19.08 -12.91
CA GLU A 193 -27.09 -18.65 -13.67
C GLU A 193 -27.05 -17.11 -13.70
N ILE A 194 -25.87 -16.57 -13.43
CA ILE A 194 -25.56 -15.15 -13.56
C ILE A 194 -24.51 -15.02 -14.66
N SER A 195 -24.91 -14.37 -15.75
CA SER A 195 -24.05 -14.08 -16.89
C SER A 195 -23.65 -12.61 -16.84
N SER A 196 -22.33 -12.35 -16.82
CA SER A 196 -21.76 -11.01 -17.00
C SER A 196 -22.30 -9.99 -15.97
N MET A 197 -21.94 -10.24 -14.71
CA MET A 197 -22.18 -9.32 -13.60
C MET A 197 -20.99 -8.37 -13.46
N ARG A 198 -21.19 -7.11 -13.83
CA ARG A 198 -20.22 -6.05 -13.55
C ARG A 198 -20.26 -5.68 -12.08
N CYS A 199 -19.15 -5.93 -11.40
CA CYS A 199 -18.91 -5.51 -10.03
C CYS A 199 -17.84 -4.42 -9.99
N THR A 200 -17.98 -3.48 -9.05
CA THR A 200 -16.98 -2.43 -8.79
C THR A 200 -16.40 -2.58 -7.39
N ALA A 201 -15.11 -2.28 -7.23
CA ALA A 201 -14.48 -2.23 -5.92
C ALA A 201 -15.24 -1.28 -4.98
N TYR A 202 -15.60 -1.78 -3.81
CA TYR A 202 -16.30 -1.05 -2.76
C TYR A 202 -15.26 -0.47 -1.79
N GLU A 203 -14.84 0.77 -2.06
CA GLU A 203 -13.81 1.49 -1.29
C GLU A 203 -14.40 2.30 -0.12
N THR A 204 -15.73 2.39 0.00
CA THR A 204 -16.40 3.26 0.99
C THR A 204 -16.40 2.72 2.42
N ALA A 205 -15.96 1.49 2.63
CA ALA A 205 -15.86 0.85 3.95
C ALA A 205 -14.50 0.16 4.16
N ILE A 206 -13.43 0.78 3.67
CA ILE A 206 -12.08 0.45 4.13
C ILE A 206 -12.07 0.74 5.64
N PRO A 207 -11.83 -0.23 6.54
CA PRO A 207 -11.40 0.14 7.88
C PRO A 207 -10.13 0.95 7.72
N GLN A 208 -9.86 1.77 8.71
CA GLN A 208 -8.66 2.60 8.90
C GLN A 208 -7.31 1.84 8.85
N ARG A 209 -7.21 0.68 8.19
CA ARG A 209 -5.95 0.03 7.81
C ARG A 209 -5.16 0.81 6.76
N LEU A 210 -5.79 1.72 6.02
CA LEU A 210 -5.08 2.71 5.18
C LEU A 210 -4.74 4.01 5.93
N GLU A 211 -5.24 4.19 7.16
CA GLU A 211 -4.78 5.25 8.07
C GLU A 211 -3.71 4.75 9.05
N GLU A 212 -3.19 3.53 8.88
CA GLU A 212 -1.83 3.29 9.33
C GLU A 212 -0.94 4.21 8.48
N PRO A 213 -0.23 5.17 9.06
CA PRO A 213 0.67 6.02 8.29
C PRO A 213 1.60 5.09 7.53
N THR A 214 1.47 5.09 6.20
CA THR A 214 2.24 4.27 5.27
C THR A 214 3.63 4.08 5.84
N GLN A 215 3.95 2.88 6.35
CA GLN A 215 5.31 2.64 6.81
C GLN A 215 6.19 2.96 5.60
N PRO A 216 7.14 3.91 5.72
CA PRO A 216 7.98 4.29 4.60
C PRO A 216 8.63 3.02 4.08
N GLN A 217 8.23 2.56 2.90
CA GLN A 217 8.89 1.44 2.24
C GLN A 217 10.24 1.99 1.78
N PRO A 218 11.36 1.58 2.39
CA PRO A 218 12.65 2.12 2.01
C PRO A 218 12.97 1.63 0.60
N TYR A 219 12.78 2.49 -0.40
CA TYR A 219 13.21 2.21 -1.75
C TYR A 219 14.71 2.52 -1.84
N GLY A 220 15.53 1.52 -2.14
CA GLY A 220 16.96 1.70 -2.38
C GLY A 220 17.22 2.21 -3.78
N ARG A 221 18.10 3.21 -3.91
CA ARG A 221 18.67 3.68 -5.19
C ARG A 221 20.17 3.40 -5.17
N PHE A 222 20.70 2.85 -6.26
CA PHE A 222 22.15 2.83 -6.48
C PHE A 222 22.63 4.26 -6.76
N VAL A 223 23.55 4.76 -5.94
CA VAL A 223 24.20 6.07 -6.12
C VAL A 223 25.69 5.82 -6.21
N LEU A 224 26.30 6.26 -7.31
CA LEU A 224 27.75 6.28 -7.46
C LEU A 224 28.27 7.60 -6.90
N LYS A 225 29.20 7.53 -5.95
CA LYS A 225 29.91 8.69 -5.41
C LYS A 225 31.42 8.52 -5.64
N PRO A 226 32.16 9.63 -5.81
CA PRO A 226 33.62 9.58 -5.93
C PRO A 226 34.26 8.94 -4.70
N ASP A 227 35.38 8.25 -4.93
CA ASP A 227 36.21 7.75 -3.85
C ASP A 227 37.04 8.90 -3.26
N VAL A 228 36.64 9.39 -2.09
CA VAL A 228 37.35 10.47 -1.39
C VAL A 228 38.80 10.16 -1.05
N SER A 229 39.19 8.88 -0.97
CA SER A 229 40.58 8.50 -0.71
C SER A 229 41.51 8.82 -1.87
N LEU A 230 40.95 8.91 -3.08
CA LEU A 230 41.68 9.26 -4.31
C LEU A 230 41.63 10.75 -4.65
N LEU A 231 40.86 11.54 -3.91
CA LEU A 231 40.79 12.99 -4.09
C LEU A 231 42.00 13.65 -3.42
N THR A 232 42.90 14.20 -4.23
CA THR A 232 44.07 14.97 -3.82
C THR A 232 44.21 16.22 -4.68
N GLY A 233 44.77 17.30 -4.14
CA GLY A 233 44.98 18.57 -4.84
C GLY A 233 43.72 19.43 -4.98
N THR A 234 43.81 20.50 -5.75
CA THR A 234 42.78 21.55 -5.87
C THR A 234 41.48 21.02 -6.48
N GLN A 235 40.38 21.16 -5.73
CA GLN A 235 39.03 20.80 -6.17
C GLN A 235 38.22 22.08 -6.44
N GLN A 236 37.62 22.21 -7.63
CA GLN A 236 36.83 23.40 -8.00
C GLN A 236 35.32 23.24 -7.75
N ASN A 237 34.82 21.99 -7.68
CA ASN A 237 33.38 21.69 -7.66
C ASN A 237 32.99 20.70 -6.55
N LEU A 238 33.75 20.65 -5.45
CA LEU A 238 33.46 19.74 -4.34
C LEU A 238 33.04 20.52 -3.10
N ASP A 239 31.77 20.37 -2.73
CA ASP A 239 31.26 20.87 -1.46
C ASP A 239 31.87 20.08 -0.30
N ILE A 240 32.13 20.74 0.83
CA ILE A 240 32.73 20.12 2.03
C ILE A 240 31.85 18.95 2.49
N ALA A 241 30.53 19.13 2.45
CA ALA A 241 29.60 18.07 2.81
C ALA A 241 29.60 16.88 1.84
N ASP A 242 29.83 17.13 0.54
CA ASP A 242 29.94 16.08 -0.47
C ASP A 242 31.24 15.27 -0.33
N PHE A 243 32.24 15.79 0.39
CA PHE A 243 33.43 15.03 0.81
C PHE A 243 33.21 14.30 2.13
N VAL A 244 32.64 14.96 3.14
CA VAL A 244 32.47 14.39 4.50
C VAL A 244 31.52 13.19 4.48
N GLU A 245 30.42 13.25 3.73
CA GLU A 245 29.44 12.17 3.67
C GLU A 245 30.03 10.82 3.19
N PRO A 246 30.73 10.73 2.04
CA PRO A 246 31.43 9.51 1.65
C PRO A 246 32.64 9.16 2.54
N ALA A 247 33.28 10.13 3.19
CA ALA A 247 34.36 9.87 4.15
C ALA A 247 33.84 9.14 5.40
N GLU A 248 32.71 9.59 5.95
CA GLU A 248 32.03 8.93 7.07
C GLU A 248 31.50 7.55 6.68
N PHE A 249 30.97 7.41 5.46
CA PHE A 249 30.56 6.10 4.94
C PHE A 249 31.73 5.09 4.89
N LYS A 250 32.94 5.56 4.53
CA LYS A 250 34.14 4.71 4.48
C LYS A 250 34.73 4.40 5.85
N ALA A 251 34.72 5.38 6.75
CA ALA A 251 35.25 5.25 8.11
C ALA A 251 34.20 5.78 9.11
N PRO A 252 33.26 4.93 9.54
CA PRO A 252 32.25 5.33 10.52
C PRO A 252 32.93 5.85 11.79
N GLY A 253 32.51 7.03 12.25
CA GLY A 253 33.11 7.64 13.44
C GLY A 253 34.27 8.60 13.19
N ILE A 254 34.51 9.05 11.94
CA ILE A 254 35.54 10.05 11.64
C ILE A 254 35.41 11.28 12.54
N ARG A 255 36.52 11.69 13.17
CA ARG A 255 36.57 12.87 14.02
C ARG A 255 36.85 14.09 13.15
N VAL A 256 35.81 14.87 12.88
CA VAL A 256 35.89 16.07 12.03
C VAL A 256 36.05 17.30 12.90
N LEU A 257 36.97 18.20 12.57
CA LEU A 257 37.10 19.53 13.17
C LEU A 257 36.81 20.60 12.11
N THR A 258 35.82 21.47 12.34
CA THR A 258 35.60 22.66 11.51
C THR A 258 36.02 23.91 12.28
N VAL A 259 36.93 24.70 11.71
CA VAL A 259 37.45 25.92 12.35
C VAL A 259 36.55 27.14 12.11
N ASP A 260 35.68 27.09 11.10
CA ASP A 260 34.69 28.11 10.79
C ASP A 260 33.27 27.59 11.09
N ALA A 261 32.49 28.38 11.83
CA ALA A 261 31.08 28.11 12.09
C ALA A 261 30.24 28.09 10.80
N GLY A 262 30.62 28.88 9.79
CA GLY A 262 29.95 28.92 8.49
C GLY A 262 30.02 27.60 7.71
N ALA A 263 31.05 26.78 7.95
CA ALA A 263 31.19 25.47 7.32
C ALA A 263 30.41 24.36 8.04
N ALA A 264 30.03 24.56 9.31
CA ALA A 264 29.41 23.54 10.14
C ALA A 264 27.91 23.33 9.84
N ALA A 265 27.17 24.41 9.55
CA ALA A 265 25.72 24.32 9.30
C ALA A 265 25.35 23.53 8.03
N PRO A 266 26.01 23.73 6.86
CA PRO A 266 25.74 22.93 5.66
C PRO A 266 26.09 21.44 5.84
N LEU A 267 27.14 21.15 6.63
CA LEU A 267 27.57 19.79 6.95
C LEU A 267 26.51 19.03 7.73
N LEU A 268 25.98 19.63 8.80
CA LEU A 268 24.96 19.00 9.66
C LEU A 268 23.60 18.82 8.96
N ALA A 269 23.32 19.62 7.92
CA ALA A 269 22.10 19.47 7.12
C ALA A 269 22.12 18.22 6.23
N LYS A 270 23.30 17.85 5.69
CA LYS A 270 23.48 16.66 4.84
C LYS A 270 23.87 15.41 5.62
N VAL A 271 24.55 15.60 6.75
CA VAL A 271 25.11 14.53 7.58
C VAL A 271 24.53 14.68 8.99
N PRO A 272 23.54 13.86 9.39
CA PRO A 272 22.76 14.10 10.60
C PRO A 272 23.45 13.71 11.92
N GLU A 273 24.48 12.84 11.92
CA GLU A 273 25.17 12.39 13.15
C GLU A 273 26.72 12.38 13.10
N PRO A 274 27.41 13.37 12.50
CA PRO A 274 28.87 13.35 12.42
C PRO A 274 29.50 13.54 13.80
N HIS A 275 30.64 12.89 14.06
CA HIS A 275 31.49 13.18 15.22
C HIS A 275 32.25 14.50 14.99
N LEU A 276 31.49 15.60 14.98
CA LEU A 276 31.95 16.93 14.61
C LEU A 276 32.35 17.76 15.83
N LYS A 277 33.52 18.39 15.77
CA LYS A 277 33.86 19.49 16.67
C LYS A 277 33.88 20.80 15.89
N VAL A 278 33.14 21.79 16.39
CA VAL A 278 33.06 23.11 15.77
C VAL A 278 33.87 24.07 16.65
N ALA A 279 34.96 24.57 16.09
CA ALA A 279 35.79 25.59 16.70
C ALA A 279 35.22 26.98 16.40
N HIS A 280 35.35 27.90 17.36
CA HIS A 280 34.93 29.28 17.20
C HIS A 280 35.95 30.26 17.81
N SER A 281 36.26 31.31 17.04
CA SER A 281 37.32 32.28 17.34
C SER A 281 36.86 33.48 18.20
N LEU A 282 35.57 33.81 18.22
CA LEU A 282 35.08 35.03 18.89
C LEU A 282 34.49 34.76 20.28
N THR A 283 34.74 35.70 21.20
CA THR A 283 34.21 35.72 22.57
C THR A 283 32.74 36.15 22.68
N GLY A 284 32.10 36.54 21.56
CA GLY A 284 30.69 36.93 21.50
C GLY A 284 29.88 36.06 20.54
N GLY A 285 28.65 35.71 20.92
CA GLY A 285 27.76 34.82 20.13
C GLY A 285 27.69 33.36 20.63
N VAL A 286 28.40 33.05 21.72
CA VAL A 286 28.49 31.73 22.36
C VAL A 286 27.12 31.09 22.61
N ASP A 287 26.15 31.86 23.09
CA ASP A 287 24.82 31.35 23.45
C ASP A 287 23.96 31.03 22.21
N ALA A 288 24.14 31.78 21.12
CA ALA A 288 23.47 31.51 19.85
C ALA A 288 23.99 30.22 19.20
N MET A 289 25.31 30.02 19.19
CA MET A 289 25.91 28.77 18.68
C MET A 289 25.57 27.57 19.57
N LYS A 290 25.60 27.71 20.90
CA LYS A 290 25.15 26.63 21.79
C LYS A 290 23.71 26.24 21.53
N ALA A 291 22.82 27.20 21.27
CA ALA A 291 21.43 26.92 20.90
C ALA A 291 21.34 26.20 19.55
N GLU A 292 22.05 26.67 18.53
CA GLU A 292 22.05 26.12 17.16
C GLU A 292 22.55 24.66 17.12
N PHE A 293 23.60 24.34 17.88
CA PHE A 293 24.21 23.00 17.86
C PHE A 293 23.74 22.07 19.00
N SER A 294 22.86 22.52 19.91
CA SER A 294 22.34 21.72 21.03
C SER A 294 21.50 20.51 20.59
N GLY A 295 20.91 20.55 19.39
CA GLY A 295 20.08 19.48 18.84
C GLY A 295 20.85 18.26 18.33
N PHE A 296 22.18 18.35 18.21
CA PHE A 296 23.02 17.30 17.61
C PHE A 296 23.82 16.54 18.68
N LYS A 297 23.54 15.25 18.85
CA LYS A 297 24.13 14.42 19.93
C LYS A 297 25.65 14.29 19.88
N ASN A 298 26.24 14.35 18.68
CA ASN A 298 27.67 14.09 18.46
C ASN A 298 28.49 15.35 18.17
N THR A 299 27.89 16.54 18.29
CA THR A 299 28.57 17.81 18.02
C THR A 299 29.11 18.44 19.31
N LYS A 300 30.40 18.78 19.34
CA LYS A 300 31.01 19.50 20.49
C LYS A 300 31.58 20.84 20.06
N LEU A 301 31.30 21.88 20.84
CA LEU A 301 31.87 23.21 20.62
C LEU A 301 33.24 23.32 21.28
N LEU A 302 34.24 23.79 20.54
CA LEU A 302 35.57 24.14 21.03
C LEU A 302 35.71 25.66 21.06
N MET A 303 35.78 26.22 22.27
CA MET A 303 35.86 27.67 22.47
C MET A 303 36.74 28.03 23.67
N PRO A 304 37.56 29.10 23.58
CA PRO A 304 37.96 29.78 22.34
C PRO A 304 38.96 28.93 21.54
N PHE A 305 38.88 28.95 20.20
CA PHE A 305 39.88 28.31 19.34
C PHE A 305 40.28 29.24 18.19
N ASP A 306 41.59 29.46 18.04
CA ASP A 306 42.14 30.27 16.96
C ASP A 306 43.43 29.65 16.42
N LEU A 307 43.47 29.42 15.11
CA LEU A 307 44.65 28.94 14.40
C LEU A 307 45.79 29.96 14.37
N SER A 308 45.59 31.20 14.82
CA SER A 308 46.64 32.23 14.96
C SER A 308 47.47 32.09 16.25
N ILE A 309 46.95 31.37 17.25
CA ILE A 309 47.56 31.15 18.57
C ILE A 309 48.22 29.76 18.62
N ALA A 310 49.26 29.58 19.45
CA ALA A 310 49.89 28.27 19.66
C ALA A 310 48.87 27.24 20.20
N LEU A 311 49.00 25.98 19.76
CA LEU A 311 48.08 24.90 20.20
C LEU A 311 48.26 24.57 21.69
N ASP A 312 49.45 24.77 22.25
CA ASP A 312 49.78 24.53 23.67
C ASP A 312 49.02 25.46 24.63
N GLU A 313 48.58 26.61 24.13
CA GLU A 313 47.78 27.59 24.88
C GLU A 313 46.27 27.31 24.78
N GLN A 314 45.88 26.28 24.01
CA GLN A 314 44.49 25.90 23.73
C GLN A 314 44.20 24.49 24.24
N SER A 315 42.98 24.24 24.72
CA SER A 315 42.59 22.92 25.26
C SER A 315 42.31 21.88 24.16
N VAL A 316 43.21 21.73 23.18
CA VAL A 316 43.04 20.84 22.03
C VAL A 316 44.10 19.74 22.05
N LYS A 317 43.67 18.49 21.87
CA LYS A 317 44.58 17.34 21.79
C LYS A 317 45.20 17.26 20.39
N SER A 318 46.52 17.26 20.32
CA SER A 318 47.26 17.01 19.07
C SER A 318 46.95 15.60 18.53
N HIS A 319 47.06 15.44 17.21
CA HIS A 319 46.83 14.18 16.48
C HIS A 319 45.48 13.49 16.79
N SER A 320 44.42 14.26 17.01
CA SER A 320 43.13 13.74 17.46
C SER A 320 42.00 13.82 16.45
N TYR A 321 42.26 14.36 15.24
CA TYR A 321 41.26 14.53 14.20
C TYR A 321 41.65 13.80 12.92
N ASP A 322 40.68 13.15 12.31
CA ASP A 322 40.87 12.40 11.06
C ASP A 322 40.62 13.31 9.84
N LEU A 323 39.82 14.37 10.03
CA LEU A 323 39.55 15.40 9.05
C LEU A 323 39.51 16.79 9.69
N VAL A 324 40.26 17.75 9.14
CA VAL A 324 40.21 19.16 9.55
C VAL A 324 39.73 20.01 8.38
N VAL A 325 38.68 20.80 8.60
CA VAL A 325 38.14 21.77 7.65
C VAL A 325 38.48 23.16 8.16
N ALA A 326 39.32 23.88 7.43
CA ALA A 326 39.80 25.19 7.85
C ALA A 326 39.94 26.14 6.66
N ARG A 327 39.70 27.42 6.94
CA ARG A 327 40.06 28.50 6.03
C ARG A 327 41.44 29.01 6.41
N VAL A 328 42.40 28.90 5.49
CA VAL A 328 43.82 29.18 5.74
C VAL A 328 44.18 30.55 5.18
N ALA A 329 44.78 31.37 6.06
CA ALA A 329 45.26 32.71 5.72
C ALA A 329 46.79 32.87 5.88
N SER A 330 47.49 31.92 6.53
CA SER A 330 48.93 32.00 6.77
C SER A 330 49.63 30.62 6.75
N PRO A 331 50.94 30.54 6.48
CA PRO A 331 51.72 29.31 6.54
C PRO A 331 51.75 28.68 7.95
N ASP A 332 51.77 29.50 9.01
CA ASP A 332 51.77 29.02 10.39
C ASP A 332 50.48 28.25 10.74
N ALA A 333 49.35 28.62 10.12
CA ALA A 333 48.10 27.90 10.27
C ALA A 333 48.17 26.49 9.64
N LEU A 334 48.94 26.29 8.57
CA LEU A 334 49.13 24.96 7.96
C LEU A 334 49.88 24.02 8.88
N GLN A 335 50.95 24.51 9.53
CA GLN A 335 51.70 23.73 10.49
C GLN A 335 50.84 23.32 11.70
N ARG A 336 49.98 24.21 12.19
CA ARG A 336 49.05 23.89 13.28
C ARG A 336 47.97 22.90 12.85
N ILE A 337 47.50 22.96 11.62
CA ILE A 337 46.56 21.96 11.08
C ILE A 337 47.21 20.58 11.00
N SER A 338 48.47 20.49 10.59
CA SER A 338 49.17 19.19 10.51
C SER A 338 49.40 18.57 11.90
N GLU A 339 49.64 19.38 12.93
CA GLU A 339 49.75 18.93 14.33
C GLU A 339 48.42 18.41 14.92
N LEU A 340 47.28 18.87 14.38
CA LEU A 340 45.95 18.42 14.81
C LEU A 340 45.53 17.09 14.17
N LEU A 341 46.05 16.79 12.99
CA LEU A 341 45.69 15.60 12.23
C LEU A 341 46.34 14.34 12.79
N ALA A 342 45.54 13.28 12.91
CA ALA A 342 46.01 11.94 13.18
C ALA A 342 46.82 11.39 11.99
N GLU A 343 47.55 10.30 12.20
CA GLU A 343 48.33 9.64 11.15
C GLU A 343 47.41 9.21 9.99
N GLY A 344 47.67 9.71 8.78
CA GLY A 344 46.81 9.50 7.60
C GLY A 344 45.57 10.39 7.53
N GLY A 345 45.41 11.34 8.46
CA GLY A 345 44.35 12.34 8.46
C GLY A 345 44.44 13.30 7.26
N ARG A 346 43.31 13.90 6.90
CA ARG A 346 43.20 14.81 5.74
C ARG A 346 42.76 16.20 6.15
N ALA A 347 43.16 17.21 5.39
CA ALA A 347 42.66 18.56 5.54
C ALA A 347 41.88 19.01 4.30
N ILE A 348 40.77 19.72 4.52
CA ILE A 348 40.09 20.51 3.50
C ILE A 348 40.41 21.96 3.79
N LEU A 349 41.15 22.58 2.88
CA LEU A 349 41.67 23.93 3.05
C LEU A 349 41.01 24.87 2.07
N GLU A 350 40.30 25.87 2.59
CA GLU A 350 39.87 27.03 1.80
C GLU A 350 40.95 28.10 1.87
N LEU A 351 41.56 28.44 0.73
CA LEU A 351 42.63 29.44 0.67
C LEU A 351 42.04 30.85 0.51
N CYS A 352 42.36 31.75 1.43
CA CYS A 352 42.00 33.18 1.32
C CYS A 352 42.88 33.96 0.33
N LEU A 353 44.08 33.44 0.02
CA LEU A 353 45.06 34.02 -0.91
C LEU A 353 45.75 32.87 -1.67
N PRO A 354 46.16 33.07 -2.94
CA PRO A 354 46.89 32.04 -3.67
C PRO A 354 48.26 31.79 -3.01
N LEU A 355 48.37 30.68 -2.29
CA LEU A 355 49.65 30.18 -1.79
C LEU A 355 50.37 29.42 -2.92
N PRO A 356 51.71 29.44 -3.00
CA PRO A 356 52.45 28.68 -4.01
C PRO A 356 52.14 27.18 -3.89
N GLU A 357 51.94 26.48 -5.02
CA GLU A 357 51.67 25.02 -5.05
C GLU A 357 52.74 24.19 -4.34
N THR A 358 53.96 24.71 -4.17
CA THR A 358 55.05 24.05 -3.43
C THR A 358 54.85 24.02 -1.91
N THR A 359 53.80 24.65 -1.40
CA THR A 359 53.50 24.84 0.03
C THR A 359 52.25 24.08 0.49
N LEU A 360 51.51 23.48 -0.46
CA LEU A 360 50.29 22.70 -0.31
C LEU A 360 50.59 21.23 -0.56
#